data_AF-A0A7L9BPG1-F1
#
_entry.id   AF-A0A7L9BPG1-F1
#
_cell.length_a   1.000
_cell.length_b   1.000
_cell.length_c   1.000
_cell.angle_alpha   90.00
_cell.angle_beta   90.00
_cell.angle_gamma   90.00
#
_symmetry.space_group_name_H-M   'P 1'
#
loop_
_entity.id
_entity.type
_entity.pdbx_description
1 polymer ?
#
loop_
_entity_poly.entity_id
_entity_poly.type
_entity_poly.pdbx_seq_one_letter_code
_entity_poly.pdbx_strand_id
1 'polypeptide(L)'
;MTAWKTAGVAAMAAWCGLASAQHGGDIVLTIEGGRVVTNRQGGGGTPVPERVFGAEFGGTFPNFTDDPGFDSSPGVFPRPAQVGFRLMAALRVWDGAGFAAIPDERMAVSFGGGALGPVQTPTHDEPVMGFGITGGANGQWHRHYEYMLMPPARAGVYAMAVEMWTTLAGVSPSETFWIVFNQGEDEATHHAAIVWLRGSLAGCAADFNGDGFVDFFDADAFVACFEGVECPADRTGDFNGDGFVDFFDLDAFVSAFEAGC
;
A
#
# COMPACT_ATOMS: atom_id res chain seq x y z
N MET A 1 -64.67 41.37 -2.12
CA MET A 1 -63.66 41.09 -3.16
C MET A 1 -62.29 41.34 -2.55
N THR A 2 -61.35 40.45 -2.88
CA THR A 2 -59.88 40.56 -2.75
C THR A 2 -59.26 40.77 -1.36
N ALA A 3 -58.60 39.72 -0.85
CA ALA A 3 -57.13 39.70 -0.75
C ALA A 3 -56.64 38.29 -0.34
N TRP A 4 -56.03 37.56 -1.27
CA TRP A 4 -55.17 36.42 -0.96
C TRP A 4 -53.88 36.93 -0.32
N LYS A 5 -53.53 36.42 0.87
CA LYS A 5 -52.17 36.52 1.39
C LYS A 5 -51.44 35.24 1.02
N THR A 6 -50.57 35.34 0.01
CA THR A 6 -49.58 34.32 -0.30
C THR A 6 -48.50 34.35 0.78
N ALA A 7 -48.48 33.35 1.65
CA ALA A 7 -47.32 33.09 2.51
C ALA A 7 -46.31 32.29 1.69
N GLY A 8 -45.21 32.93 1.29
CA GLY A 8 -44.08 32.26 0.66
C GLY A 8 -43.38 31.37 1.68
N VAL A 9 -43.37 30.06 1.43
CA VAL A 9 -42.51 29.12 2.15
C VAL A 9 -41.17 29.11 1.43
N ALA A 10 -40.16 29.74 2.05
CA ALA A 10 -38.78 29.61 1.61
C ALA A 10 -38.32 28.18 1.95
N ALA A 11 -38.15 27.35 0.92
CA ALA A 11 -37.50 26.05 1.05
C ALA A 11 -36.00 26.27 1.29
N MET A 12 -35.55 26.14 2.54
CA MET A 12 -34.14 25.91 2.83
C MET A 12 -33.79 24.51 2.31
N ALA A 13 -33.18 24.46 1.13
CA ALA A 13 -32.51 23.26 0.66
C ALA A 13 -31.30 23.01 1.56
N ALA A 14 -31.45 22.08 2.51
CA ALA A 14 -30.31 21.52 3.22
C ALA A 14 -29.52 20.67 2.21
N TRP A 15 -28.41 21.21 1.72
CA TRP A 15 -27.35 20.39 1.13
C TRP A 15 -26.72 19.57 2.27
N CYS A 16 -27.29 18.40 2.53
CA CYS A 16 -26.52 17.33 3.15
C CYS A 16 -25.43 16.96 2.14
N GLY A 17 -24.19 17.40 2.40
CA GLY A 17 -23.02 16.81 1.76
C GLY A 17 -23.10 15.31 1.94
N LEU A 18 -23.13 14.58 0.83
CA LEU A 18 -22.99 13.13 0.83
C LEU A 18 -21.58 12.83 1.31
N ALA A 19 -21.40 12.69 2.62
CA ALA A 19 -20.27 11.95 3.15
C ALA A 19 -20.45 10.51 2.64
N SER A 20 -19.74 10.18 1.56
CA SER A 20 -19.55 8.79 1.15
C SER A 20 -18.93 8.09 2.35
N ALA A 21 -19.69 7.23 3.02
CA ALA A 21 -19.14 6.37 4.05
C ALA A 21 -18.27 5.33 3.34
N GLN A 22 -17.02 5.71 3.10
CA GLN A 22 -15.95 4.81 2.72
C GLN A 22 -15.89 3.68 3.76
N HIS A 23 -15.86 2.42 3.31
CA HIS A 23 -15.97 1.26 4.19
C HIS A 23 -14.83 1.28 5.22
N GLY A 24 -15.17 1.24 6.50
CA GLY A 24 -14.17 1.28 7.58
C GLY A 24 -13.28 0.04 7.50
N GLY A 25 -12.00 0.22 7.17
CA GLY A 25 -11.02 -0.86 7.00
C GLY A 25 -10.38 -0.91 5.62
N ASP A 26 -11.00 -0.31 4.60
CA ASP A 26 -10.46 -0.30 3.23
C ASP A 26 -9.23 0.61 3.10
N ILE A 27 -8.35 0.23 2.17
CA ILE A 27 -7.24 1.07 1.72
C ILE A 27 -7.80 2.16 0.81
N VAL A 28 -7.63 3.41 1.23
CA VAL A 28 -8.11 4.57 0.50
C VAL A 28 -7.08 5.03 -0.54
N LEU A 29 -7.47 4.98 -1.81
CA LEU A 29 -6.63 5.43 -2.93
C LEU A 29 -6.95 6.88 -3.31
N THR A 30 -5.92 7.73 -3.31
CA THR A 30 -5.97 9.11 -3.82
C THR A 30 -4.95 9.31 -4.94
N ILE A 31 -5.04 10.45 -5.65
CA ILE A 31 -3.98 10.91 -6.55
C ILE A 31 -3.45 12.23 -6.01
N GLU A 32 -2.18 12.26 -5.63
CA GLU A 32 -1.51 13.42 -5.04
C GLU A 32 -0.18 13.62 -5.74
N GLY A 33 0.13 14.86 -6.15
CA GLY A 33 1.38 15.15 -6.86
C GLY A 33 1.58 14.36 -8.17
N GLY A 34 0.52 13.83 -8.78
CA GLY A 34 0.62 12.96 -9.96
C GLY A 34 1.01 11.52 -9.63
N ARG A 35 0.77 11.04 -8.40
CA ARG A 35 1.04 9.66 -7.97
C ARG A 35 -0.20 9.06 -7.30
N VAL A 36 -0.41 7.75 -7.45
CA VAL A 36 -1.36 7.01 -6.58
C VAL A 36 -0.82 6.99 -5.14
N VAL A 37 -1.65 7.35 -4.16
CA VAL A 37 -1.27 7.30 -2.74
C VAL A 37 -2.21 6.36 -1.99
N THR A 38 -1.64 5.49 -1.15
CA THR A 38 -2.39 4.62 -0.23
C THR A 38 -2.58 5.33 1.10
N ASN A 39 -3.80 5.21 1.64
CA ASN A 39 -4.18 5.90 2.85
C ASN A 39 -5.04 4.99 3.71
N ARG A 40 -5.00 5.21 5.02
CA ARG A 40 -6.04 4.73 5.94
C ARG A 40 -7.14 5.78 6.05
N GLN A 41 -8.32 5.33 6.48
CA GLN A 41 -9.41 6.25 6.81
C GLN A 41 -9.10 6.98 8.13
N GLY A 42 -8.87 8.29 8.07
CA GLY A 42 -8.73 9.16 9.23
C GLY A 42 -10.09 9.60 9.80
N GLY A 43 -10.03 10.34 10.92
CA GLY A 43 -11.22 10.88 11.57
C GLY A 43 -12.02 11.80 10.64
N GLY A 44 -13.34 11.68 10.64
CA GLY A 44 -14.22 12.52 9.83
C GLY A 44 -14.21 12.22 8.33
N GLY A 45 -13.62 11.10 7.89
CA GLY A 45 -13.61 10.74 6.47
C GLY A 45 -12.37 11.24 5.71
N THR A 46 -11.41 11.89 6.38
CA THR A 46 -10.18 12.37 5.74
C THR A 46 -9.17 11.24 5.53
N PRO A 47 -8.68 10.98 4.30
CA PRO A 47 -7.59 10.05 4.06
C PRO A 47 -6.31 10.51 4.78
N VAL A 48 -5.60 9.58 5.41
CA VAL A 48 -4.28 9.82 6.02
C VAL A 48 -3.29 8.85 5.41
N PRO A 49 -2.13 9.30 4.88
CA PRO A 49 -1.14 8.41 4.29
C PRO A 49 -0.77 7.25 5.21
N GLU A 50 -0.72 6.05 4.65
CA GLU A 50 -0.37 4.81 5.34
C GLU A 50 0.17 3.83 4.30
N ARG A 51 1.20 3.07 4.70
CA ARG A 51 1.83 2.04 3.85
C ARG A 51 1.73 0.65 4.47
N VAL A 52 1.24 0.51 5.70
CA VAL A 52 1.06 -0.81 6.34
C VAL A 52 -0.39 -1.01 6.76
N PHE A 53 -1.02 -2.06 6.21
CA PHE A 53 -2.40 -2.42 6.46
C PHE A 53 -2.49 -3.84 7.03
N GLY A 54 -3.35 -4.04 8.04
CA GLY A 54 -3.57 -5.36 8.62
C GLY A 54 -4.74 -6.09 7.94
N ALA A 55 -4.66 -7.40 7.87
CA ALA A 55 -5.72 -8.29 7.40
C ALA A 55 -5.80 -9.55 8.27
N GLU A 56 -6.99 -10.13 8.35
CA GLU A 56 -7.27 -11.37 9.07
C GLU A 56 -7.78 -12.44 8.10
N PHE A 57 -7.18 -13.63 8.13
CA PHE A 57 -7.69 -14.78 7.39
C PHE A 57 -8.76 -15.53 8.17
N GLY A 58 -9.55 -16.34 7.45
CA GLY A 58 -10.43 -17.32 8.10
C GLY A 58 -11.79 -16.77 8.52
N GLY A 59 -12.06 -15.49 8.30
CA GLY A 59 -13.36 -14.87 8.62
C GLY A 59 -14.52 -15.47 7.83
N THR A 60 -14.31 -15.75 6.54
CA THR A 60 -15.33 -16.31 5.64
C THR A 60 -15.05 -17.77 5.27
N PHE A 61 -13.82 -18.06 4.84
CA PHE A 61 -13.34 -19.41 4.53
C PHE A 61 -11.91 -19.58 5.07
N PRO A 62 -11.45 -20.82 5.35
CA PRO A 62 -10.07 -21.05 5.79
C PRO A 62 -9.06 -20.46 4.82
N ASN A 63 -8.02 -19.80 5.35
CA ASN A 63 -6.87 -19.27 4.60
C ASN A 63 -7.25 -18.19 3.57
N PHE A 64 -8.46 -17.66 3.68
CA PHE A 64 -9.05 -16.71 2.73
C PHE A 64 -9.48 -15.44 3.44
N THR A 65 -9.31 -14.31 2.77
CA THR A 65 -9.92 -13.04 3.12
C THR A 65 -10.11 -12.19 1.87
N ASP A 66 -11.13 -11.34 1.87
CA ASP A 66 -11.35 -10.28 0.88
C ASP A 66 -11.14 -8.88 1.47
N ASP A 67 -10.52 -8.83 2.65
CA ASP A 67 -10.13 -7.63 3.37
C ASP A 67 -8.60 -7.48 3.47
N PRO A 68 -8.06 -6.25 3.45
CA PRO A 68 -8.80 -5.01 3.20
C PRO A 68 -9.25 -4.92 1.74
N GLY A 69 -10.41 -4.28 1.54
CA GLY A 69 -10.78 -3.75 0.24
C GLY A 69 -9.97 -2.51 -0.11
N PHE A 70 -10.26 -1.96 -1.27
CA PHE A 70 -9.77 -0.66 -1.71
C PHE A 70 -10.93 0.22 -2.09
N ASP A 71 -10.87 1.50 -1.75
CA ASP A 71 -11.89 2.47 -2.14
C ASP A 71 -11.24 3.81 -2.55
N SER A 72 -11.95 4.60 -3.33
CA SER A 72 -11.55 5.95 -3.73
C SER A 72 -12.74 6.89 -3.68
N SER A 73 -12.50 8.19 -3.57
CA SER A 73 -13.59 9.14 -3.82
C SER A 73 -14.10 9.05 -5.27
N PRO A 74 -15.37 9.39 -5.55
CA PRO A 74 -15.87 9.53 -6.91
C PRO A 74 -15.00 10.49 -7.74
N GLY A 75 -14.78 10.15 -9.00
CA GLY A 75 -14.01 10.94 -9.96
C GLY A 75 -12.49 10.75 -9.92
N VAL A 76 -11.93 10.03 -8.94
CA VAL A 76 -10.46 9.79 -8.86
C VAL A 76 -9.96 8.95 -10.04
N PHE A 77 -10.68 7.89 -10.40
CA PHE A 77 -10.31 6.99 -11.50
C PHE A 77 -11.42 6.91 -12.57
N PRO A 78 -11.56 7.94 -13.42
CA PRO A 78 -12.62 8.00 -14.42
C PRO A 78 -12.44 6.93 -15.51
N ARG A 79 -13.55 6.51 -16.13
CA ARG A 79 -13.49 5.61 -17.29
C ARG A 79 -12.80 6.29 -18.49
N PRO A 80 -12.01 5.57 -19.29
CA PRO A 80 -11.79 4.11 -19.26
C PRO A 80 -10.58 3.67 -18.42
N ALA A 81 -10.03 4.53 -17.54
CA ALA A 81 -8.83 4.20 -16.78
C ALA A 81 -9.01 2.90 -15.98
N GLN A 82 -7.96 2.08 -15.99
CA GLN A 82 -7.86 0.91 -15.13
C GLN A 82 -6.99 1.24 -13.93
N VAL A 83 -7.30 0.58 -12.82
CA VAL A 83 -6.45 0.52 -11.63
C VAL A 83 -6.15 -0.95 -11.39
N GLY A 84 -4.90 -1.26 -11.09
CA GLY A 84 -4.45 -2.61 -10.80
C GLY A 84 -3.29 -2.61 -9.83
N PHE A 85 -2.70 -3.78 -9.63
CA PHE A 85 -1.58 -3.96 -8.72
C PHE A 85 -0.38 -4.62 -9.41
N ARG A 86 0.78 -4.49 -8.79
CA ARG A 86 1.97 -5.31 -9.00
C ARG A 86 2.36 -5.90 -7.65
N LEU A 87 2.69 -7.20 -7.62
CA LEU A 87 3.31 -7.81 -6.46
C LEU A 87 4.80 -7.52 -6.56
N MET A 88 5.40 -6.90 -5.56
CA MET A 88 6.76 -6.37 -5.70
C MET A 88 7.85 -7.40 -5.39
N ALA A 89 7.52 -8.39 -4.55
CA ALA A 89 8.47 -9.34 -4.01
C ALA A 89 7.78 -10.65 -3.59
N ALA A 90 8.58 -11.64 -3.20
CA ALA A 90 8.05 -12.86 -2.61
C ALA A 90 7.28 -12.56 -1.30
N LEU A 91 6.35 -13.44 -0.94
CA LEU A 91 5.67 -13.35 0.36
C LEU A 91 6.71 -13.45 1.47
N ARG A 92 6.52 -12.72 2.58
CA ARG A 92 7.36 -12.84 3.77
C ARG A 92 6.58 -13.38 4.94
N VAL A 93 7.27 -14.06 5.85
CA VAL A 93 6.70 -14.54 7.12
C VAL A 93 7.44 -13.90 8.29
N TRP A 94 6.68 -13.52 9.31
CA TRP A 94 7.19 -12.96 10.55
C TRP A 94 7.93 -14.04 11.35
N ASP A 95 9.15 -13.75 11.79
CA ASP A 95 9.97 -14.68 12.59
C ASP A 95 10.08 -14.28 14.08
N GLY A 96 9.38 -13.21 14.49
CA GLY A 96 9.48 -12.63 15.84
C GLY A 96 10.37 -11.40 15.92
N ALA A 97 11.19 -11.13 14.92
CA ALA A 97 12.09 -9.98 14.85
C ALA A 97 11.99 -9.20 13.53
N GLY A 98 11.53 -9.83 12.44
CA GLY A 98 11.42 -9.20 11.13
C GLY A 98 10.71 -10.07 10.10
N PHE A 99 10.82 -9.66 8.84
CA PHE A 99 10.26 -10.33 7.66
C PHE A 99 11.34 -10.82 6.67
N ALA A 100 12.47 -11.33 7.20
CA ALA A 100 13.60 -11.73 6.35
C ALA A 100 13.32 -13.01 5.54
N ALA A 101 12.51 -13.93 6.06
CA ALA A 101 12.29 -15.24 5.46
C ALA A 101 11.22 -15.25 4.35
N ILE A 102 11.51 -15.95 3.25
CA ILE A 102 10.53 -16.34 2.23
C ILE A 102 9.95 -17.71 2.65
N PRO A 103 8.64 -17.84 2.89
CA PRO A 103 8.02 -19.10 3.26
C PRO A 103 7.74 -19.98 2.02
N ASP A 104 7.36 -21.25 2.25
CA ASP A 104 6.89 -22.15 1.17
C ASP A 104 5.51 -21.71 0.63
N GLU A 105 4.72 -21.06 1.48
CA GLU A 105 3.44 -20.46 1.15
C GLU A 105 3.58 -19.34 0.12
N ARG A 106 2.56 -19.21 -0.73
CA ARG A 106 2.40 -18.06 -1.64
C ARG A 106 1.05 -17.43 -1.40
N MET A 107 0.96 -16.12 -1.58
CA MET A 107 -0.33 -15.44 -1.64
C MET A 107 -0.88 -15.50 -3.06
N ALA A 108 -2.10 -16.00 -3.23
CA ALA A 108 -2.84 -15.90 -4.48
C ALA A 108 -3.85 -14.75 -4.40
N VAL A 109 -3.82 -13.87 -5.40
CA VAL A 109 -4.72 -12.71 -5.52
C VAL A 109 -5.64 -12.92 -6.73
N SER A 110 -6.94 -12.88 -6.52
CA SER A 110 -7.96 -12.98 -7.57
C SER A 110 -9.06 -11.91 -7.43
N PHE A 111 -9.99 -11.90 -8.37
CA PHE A 111 -11.17 -11.05 -8.30
C PHE A 111 -12.37 -11.68 -9.01
N GLY A 112 -13.57 -11.51 -8.44
CA GLY A 112 -14.83 -11.87 -9.06
C GLY A 112 -15.06 -13.39 -9.10
N GLY A 113 -14.71 -14.09 -8.03
CA GLY A 113 -14.76 -15.54 -7.93
C GLY A 113 -13.71 -16.22 -8.82
N GLY A 114 -12.52 -15.64 -8.94
CA GLY A 114 -11.47 -16.14 -9.82
C GLY A 114 -11.65 -15.83 -11.31
N ALA A 115 -12.54 -14.91 -11.68
CA ALA A 115 -12.68 -14.46 -13.07
C ALA A 115 -11.42 -13.75 -13.57
N LEU A 116 -10.70 -13.08 -12.67
CA LEU A 116 -9.35 -12.56 -12.89
C LEU A 116 -8.39 -13.22 -11.88
N GLY A 117 -7.21 -13.64 -12.35
CA GLY A 117 -6.22 -14.35 -11.55
C GLY A 117 -6.44 -15.88 -11.51
N PRO A 118 -5.81 -16.59 -10.56
CA PRO A 118 -4.97 -16.04 -9.50
C PRO A 118 -3.61 -15.55 -10.03
N VAL A 119 -3.18 -14.39 -9.55
CA VAL A 119 -1.78 -13.95 -9.63
C VAL A 119 -1.14 -14.27 -8.29
N GLN A 120 0.04 -14.90 -8.28
CA GLN A 120 0.67 -15.35 -7.05
C GLN A 120 1.97 -14.58 -6.77
N THR A 121 2.24 -14.24 -5.50
CA THR A 121 3.53 -13.66 -5.07
C THR A 121 4.66 -14.57 -5.54
N PRO A 122 5.74 -14.08 -6.18
CA PRO A 122 6.82 -14.93 -6.71
C PRO A 122 7.51 -15.76 -5.63
N THR A 123 8.35 -16.72 -6.04
CA THR A 123 9.14 -17.56 -5.11
C THR A 123 10.51 -16.96 -4.75
N HIS A 124 10.84 -15.82 -5.35
CA HIS A 124 12.03 -15.02 -5.08
C HIS A 124 11.67 -13.56 -5.35
N ASP A 125 12.52 -12.62 -4.98
CA ASP A 125 12.21 -11.20 -5.15
C ASP A 125 12.28 -10.80 -6.63
N GLU A 126 11.11 -10.65 -7.22
CA GLU A 126 10.91 -10.14 -8.56
C GLU A 126 9.52 -9.50 -8.65
N PRO A 127 9.35 -8.37 -9.34
CA PRO A 127 8.03 -7.81 -9.52
C PRO A 127 7.17 -8.66 -10.47
N VAL A 128 5.94 -9.00 -10.06
CA VAL A 128 4.95 -9.73 -10.86
C VAL A 128 3.76 -8.82 -11.15
N MET A 129 3.50 -8.57 -12.45
CA MET A 129 2.35 -7.79 -12.89
C MET A 129 1.03 -8.51 -12.53
N GLY A 130 0.16 -7.79 -11.83
CA GLY A 130 -1.22 -8.20 -11.58
C GLY A 130 -2.13 -7.92 -12.77
N PHE A 131 -3.41 -7.72 -12.48
CA PHE A 131 -4.43 -7.36 -13.46
C PHE A 131 -5.02 -5.98 -13.18
N GLY A 132 -5.57 -5.35 -14.21
CA GLY A 132 -6.26 -4.06 -14.12
C GLY A 132 -7.78 -4.21 -14.15
N ILE A 133 -8.49 -3.41 -13.35
CA ILE A 133 -9.95 -3.31 -13.33
C ILE A 133 -10.35 -1.87 -13.62
N THR A 134 -11.28 -1.68 -14.56
CA THR A 134 -11.80 -0.36 -14.91
C THR A 134 -12.55 0.31 -13.74
N GLY A 135 -12.40 1.63 -13.63
CA GLY A 135 -13.17 2.52 -12.76
C GLY A 135 -14.69 2.31 -12.80
N GLY A 136 -15.36 2.61 -11.68
CA GLY A 136 -16.81 2.71 -11.60
C GLY A 136 -17.38 3.76 -12.55
N ALA A 137 -18.70 3.75 -12.78
CA ALA A 137 -19.34 4.69 -13.72
C ALA A 137 -19.16 6.16 -13.32
N ASN A 138 -19.10 6.45 -12.02
CA ASN A 138 -18.84 7.77 -11.44
C ASN A 138 -17.33 8.04 -11.18
N GLY A 139 -16.43 7.15 -11.63
CA GLY A 139 -14.99 7.26 -11.38
C GLY A 139 -14.53 6.87 -9.97
N GLN A 140 -15.44 6.39 -9.10
CA GLN A 140 -15.04 5.70 -7.86
C GLN A 140 -14.49 4.31 -8.21
N TRP A 141 -13.43 3.89 -7.51
CA TRP A 141 -12.88 2.55 -7.61
C TRP A 141 -12.94 1.86 -6.26
N HIS A 142 -14.03 1.11 -6.03
CA HIS A 142 -14.25 0.31 -4.83
C HIS A 142 -14.19 -1.18 -5.17
N ARG A 143 -13.14 -1.89 -4.76
CA ARG A 143 -12.91 -3.29 -5.10
C ARG A 143 -12.34 -4.06 -3.91
N HIS A 144 -12.83 -5.27 -3.72
CA HIS A 144 -12.26 -6.24 -2.79
C HIS A 144 -11.55 -7.30 -3.61
N TYR A 145 -10.23 -7.37 -3.50
CA TYR A 145 -9.48 -8.50 -4.05
C TYR A 145 -9.65 -9.70 -3.13
N GLU A 146 -9.59 -10.88 -3.73
CA GLU A 146 -9.67 -12.15 -3.03
C GLU A 146 -8.25 -12.62 -2.74
N TYR A 147 -7.89 -12.72 -1.46
CA TYR A 147 -6.58 -13.19 -1.01
C TYR A 147 -6.71 -14.61 -0.47
N MET A 148 -5.90 -15.52 -1.01
CA MET A 148 -5.85 -16.91 -0.58
C MET A 148 -4.41 -17.30 -0.25
N LEU A 149 -4.15 -17.71 0.99
CA LEU A 149 -2.88 -18.30 1.38
C LEU A 149 -2.82 -19.75 0.86
N MET A 150 -1.89 -19.98 -0.06
CA MET A 150 -1.72 -21.28 -0.71
C MET A 150 -1.07 -22.30 0.24
N PRO A 151 -1.31 -23.61 0.05
CA PRO A 151 -0.66 -24.65 0.85
C PRO A 151 0.87 -24.47 0.94
N PRO A 152 1.49 -24.75 2.11
CA PRO A 152 0.90 -25.49 3.24
C PRO A 152 0.01 -24.66 4.18
N ALA A 153 -0.09 -23.34 3.97
CA ALA A 153 -0.96 -22.41 4.73
C ALA A 153 -0.85 -22.58 6.26
N ARG A 154 0.39 -22.63 6.77
CA ARG A 154 0.68 -22.76 8.20
C ARG A 154 0.17 -21.54 8.96
N ALA A 155 -0.01 -21.71 10.27
CA ALA A 155 -0.21 -20.56 11.13
C ALA A 155 1.00 -19.63 11.09
N GLY A 156 0.75 -18.32 11.12
CA GLY A 156 1.80 -17.31 11.04
C GLY A 156 1.27 -15.93 10.69
N VAL A 157 2.17 -14.94 10.68
CA VAL A 157 1.89 -13.59 10.17
C VAL A 157 2.68 -13.40 8.89
N TYR A 158 2.00 -13.00 7.81
CA TYR A 158 2.57 -12.90 6.47
C TYR A 158 2.47 -11.48 5.93
N ALA A 159 3.55 -10.96 5.32
CA ALA A 159 3.55 -9.65 4.69
C ALA A 159 3.66 -9.77 3.17
N MET A 160 2.74 -9.12 2.46
CA MET A 160 2.75 -9.02 0.99
C MET A 160 3.04 -7.58 0.57
N ALA A 161 4.10 -7.39 -0.22
CA ALA A 161 4.50 -6.11 -0.80
C ALA A 161 3.78 -5.86 -2.13
N VAL A 162 3.14 -4.69 -2.27
CA VAL A 162 2.24 -4.36 -3.37
C VAL A 162 2.50 -2.94 -3.86
N GLU A 163 2.38 -2.71 -5.16
CA GLU A 163 2.32 -1.37 -5.78
C GLU A 163 0.98 -1.23 -6.53
N MET A 164 0.28 -0.11 -6.35
CA MET A 164 -0.91 0.22 -7.14
C MET A 164 -0.54 1.04 -8.37
N TRP A 165 -1.01 0.64 -9.54
CA TRP A 165 -0.82 1.37 -10.80
C TRP A 165 -2.16 1.78 -11.42
N THR A 166 -2.12 2.81 -12.27
CA THR A 166 -3.27 3.18 -13.11
C THR A 166 -2.84 3.47 -14.54
N THR A 167 -3.75 3.29 -15.50
CA THR A 167 -3.53 3.72 -16.89
C THR A 167 -3.86 5.19 -17.14
N LEU A 168 -4.19 5.96 -16.09
CA LEU A 168 -4.42 7.39 -16.22
C LEU A 168 -3.12 8.09 -16.60
N ALA A 169 -3.12 8.83 -17.71
CA ALA A 169 -1.92 9.46 -18.23
C ALA A 169 -1.35 10.49 -17.24
N GLY A 170 -0.03 10.46 -17.05
CA GLY A 170 0.66 11.39 -16.15
C GLY A 170 0.52 11.05 -14.66
N VAL A 171 -0.01 9.87 -14.31
CA VAL A 171 -0.07 9.39 -12.94
C VAL A 171 0.90 8.22 -12.75
N SER A 172 1.87 8.41 -11.86
CA SER A 172 2.82 7.39 -11.44
C SER A 172 2.18 6.37 -10.49
N PRO A 173 2.67 5.12 -10.47
CA PRO A 173 2.25 4.14 -9.47
C PRO A 173 2.53 4.59 -8.03
N SER A 174 1.88 3.94 -7.07
CA SER A 174 2.14 4.19 -5.64
C SER A 174 3.57 3.84 -5.25
N GLU A 175 3.97 4.27 -4.06
CA GLU A 175 5.08 3.58 -3.39
C GLU A 175 4.65 2.14 -3.04
N THR A 176 5.64 1.27 -2.80
CA THR A 176 5.36 -0.07 -2.25
C THR A 176 4.61 0.08 -0.93
N PHE A 177 3.52 -0.64 -0.74
CA PHE A 177 2.84 -0.75 0.54
C PHE A 177 2.66 -2.24 0.88
N TRP A 178 2.30 -2.51 2.13
CA TRP A 178 2.21 -3.85 2.65
C TRP A 178 0.85 -4.14 3.22
N ILE A 179 0.38 -5.36 2.94
CA ILE A 179 -0.73 -5.96 3.66
C ILE A 179 -0.16 -7.09 4.53
N VAL A 180 -0.38 -6.99 5.83
CA VAL A 180 0.10 -7.91 6.86
C VAL A 180 -1.07 -8.79 7.28
N PHE A 181 -1.06 -10.03 6.83
CA PHE A 181 -2.11 -11.01 7.04
C PHE A 181 -1.80 -11.87 8.27
N ASN A 182 -2.77 -11.98 9.18
CA ASN A 182 -2.72 -12.93 10.27
C ASN A 182 -3.41 -14.24 9.88
N GLN A 183 -2.68 -15.34 10.01
CA GLN A 183 -3.15 -16.70 9.79
C GLN A 183 -3.15 -17.44 11.13
N GLY A 184 -4.11 -17.11 12.00
CA GLY A 184 -4.34 -17.85 13.24
C GLY A 184 -3.29 -17.66 14.35
N GLU A 185 -2.45 -16.62 14.28
CA GLU A 185 -1.62 -16.17 15.41
C GLU A 185 -2.41 -15.25 16.34
N ASP A 186 -1.85 -14.97 17.52
CA ASP A 186 -2.46 -14.02 18.44
C ASP A 186 -2.32 -12.56 17.96
N GLU A 187 -3.28 -11.73 18.34
CA GLU A 187 -3.35 -10.31 17.98
C GLU A 187 -2.13 -9.49 18.41
N ALA A 188 -1.44 -9.88 19.50
CA ALA A 188 -0.25 -9.15 19.93
C ALA A 188 0.93 -9.44 19.00
N THR A 189 1.06 -10.67 18.52
CA THR A 189 2.05 -11.07 17.51
C THR A 189 1.78 -10.36 16.17
N HIS A 190 0.53 -10.32 15.71
CA HIS A 190 0.16 -9.58 14.50
C HIS A 190 0.41 -8.07 14.63
N HIS A 191 0.03 -7.49 15.75
CA HIS A 191 0.28 -6.08 16.04
C HIS A 191 1.78 -5.76 16.07
N ALA A 192 2.60 -6.61 16.69
CA ALA A 192 4.04 -6.43 16.75
C ALA A 192 4.66 -6.42 15.34
N ALA A 193 4.22 -7.31 14.46
CA ALA A 193 4.69 -7.37 13.08
C ALA A 193 4.31 -6.11 12.28
N ILE A 194 3.08 -5.60 12.46
CA ILE A 194 2.64 -4.34 11.86
C ILE A 194 3.46 -3.15 12.37
N VAL A 195 3.71 -3.08 13.69
CA VAL A 195 4.50 -2.01 14.29
C VAL A 195 5.95 -2.04 13.79
N TRP A 196 6.54 -3.23 13.69
CA TRP A 196 7.88 -3.40 13.15
C TRP A 196 7.97 -2.86 11.72
N LEU A 197 7.04 -3.27 10.86
CA LEU A 197 7.02 -2.84 9.46
C LEU A 197 6.75 -1.33 9.31
N ARG A 198 5.91 -0.74 10.17
CA ARG A 198 5.75 0.72 10.20
C ARG A 198 7.04 1.42 10.63
N GLY A 199 7.74 0.84 11.60
CA GLY A 199 9.02 1.35 12.09
C GLY A 199 10.12 1.31 11.03
N SER A 200 10.21 0.21 10.28
CA SER A 200 11.18 0.09 9.18
C SER A 200 10.89 1.15 8.10
N LEU A 201 9.64 1.39 7.74
CA LEU A 201 9.28 2.40 6.74
C LEU A 201 9.43 3.84 7.20
N ALA A 202 9.26 4.09 8.50
CA ALA A 202 9.36 5.44 9.07
C ALA A 202 10.81 5.91 9.25
N GLY A 203 11.81 5.04 9.08
CA GLY A 203 13.18 5.34 9.47
C GLY A 203 14.28 4.57 8.75
N CYS A 204 14.00 3.84 7.67
CA CYS A 204 15.08 3.18 6.95
C CYS A 204 15.74 4.14 5.96
N ALA A 205 16.74 4.86 6.46
CA ALA A 205 17.67 5.58 5.60
C ALA A 205 18.36 4.62 4.62
N ALA A 206 18.58 3.36 5.03
CA ALA A 206 19.22 2.32 4.23
C ALA A 206 18.36 1.76 3.08
N ASP A 207 17.02 1.90 3.11
CA ASP A 207 16.13 1.67 1.95
C ASP A 207 16.26 2.88 1.02
N PHE A 208 17.45 3.02 0.45
CA PHE A 208 17.88 4.22 -0.26
C PHE A 208 17.10 4.39 -1.55
N ASN A 209 16.74 3.30 -2.24
CA ASN A 209 15.96 3.37 -3.47
C ASN A 209 14.43 3.50 -3.20
N GLY A 210 13.99 3.28 -1.96
CA GLY A 210 12.60 3.46 -1.51
C GLY A 210 11.66 2.34 -1.95
N ASP A 211 12.18 1.20 -2.39
CA ASP A 211 11.40 0.06 -2.86
C ASP A 211 10.81 -0.76 -1.71
N GLY A 212 11.25 -0.49 -0.49
CA GLY A 212 10.74 -1.09 0.74
C GLY A 212 11.54 -2.29 1.23
N PHE A 213 12.67 -2.59 0.61
CA PHE A 213 13.65 -3.57 1.05
C PHE A 213 14.99 -2.88 1.31
N VAL A 214 15.88 -3.54 2.05
CA VAL A 214 17.29 -3.14 2.13
C VAL A 214 18.09 -4.27 1.52
N ASP A 215 18.50 -4.07 0.28
CA ASP A 215 19.23 -5.05 -0.49
C ASP A 215 20.32 -4.43 -1.37
N PHE A 216 20.92 -5.23 -2.25
CA PHE A 216 22.00 -4.76 -3.11
C PHE A 216 21.63 -3.54 -3.95
N PHE A 217 20.36 -3.37 -4.33
CA PHE A 217 19.89 -2.26 -5.13
C PHE A 217 19.88 -0.93 -4.36
N ASP A 218 19.77 -0.94 -3.03
CA ASP A 218 19.95 0.26 -2.22
C ASP A 218 21.41 0.70 -2.16
N ALA A 219 22.33 -0.26 -2.03
CA ALA A 219 23.75 0.02 -2.05
C ALA A 219 24.19 0.58 -3.40
N ASP A 220 23.71 0.01 -4.51
CA ASP A 220 23.98 0.51 -5.85
C ASP A 220 23.41 1.93 -6.05
N ALA A 221 22.17 2.16 -5.63
CA ALA A 221 21.53 3.47 -5.69
C ALA A 221 22.24 4.52 -4.82
N PHE A 222 22.70 4.15 -3.62
CA PHE A 222 23.47 5.04 -2.75
C PHE A 222 24.83 5.39 -3.36
N VAL A 223 25.59 4.40 -3.85
CA VAL A 223 26.91 4.65 -4.46
C VAL A 223 26.78 5.54 -5.69
N ALA A 224 25.78 5.31 -6.55
CA ALA A 224 25.52 6.17 -7.70
C ALA A 224 25.23 7.63 -7.27
N CYS A 225 24.48 7.83 -6.19
CA CYS A 225 24.17 9.14 -5.64
C CYS A 225 25.39 9.80 -4.98
N PHE A 226 26.15 9.04 -4.19
CA PHE A 226 27.38 9.45 -3.51
C PHE A 226 28.46 9.90 -4.50
N GLU A 227 28.61 9.20 -5.63
CA GLU A 227 29.54 9.55 -6.71
C GLU A 227 29.02 10.69 -7.62
N GLY A 228 27.83 11.20 -7.36
CA GLY A 228 27.24 12.33 -8.10
C GLY A 228 26.70 11.96 -9.48
N VAL A 229 26.38 10.69 -9.73
CA VAL A 229 25.79 10.21 -10.98
C VAL A 229 24.29 10.51 -11.01
N GLU A 230 23.53 9.92 -10.10
CA GLU A 230 22.07 10.10 -9.98
C GLU A 230 21.63 9.76 -8.54
N CYS A 231 20.69 10.53 -8.00
CA CYS A 231 20.07 10.23 -6.71
C CYS A 231 18.59 9.89 -6.93
N PRO A 232 18.05 8.88 -6.23
CA PRO A 232 16.60 8.67 -6.12
C PRO A 232 15.89 9.94 -5.65
N ALA A 233 14.60 10.06 -5.98
CA ALA A 233 13.80 11.21 -5.56
C ALA A 233 13.86 11.40 -4.04
N ASP A 234 14.05 12.64 -3.60
CA ASP A 234 14.14 13.04 -2.19
C ASP A 234 15.29 12.38 -1.38
N ARG A 235 16.29 11.80 -2.08
CA ARG A 235 17.54 11.30 -1.49
C ARG A 235 18.73 12.18 -1.85
N THR A 236 19.77 12.09 -1.04
CA THR A 236 21.00 12.85 -1.21
C THR A 236 22.21 11.98 -0.83
N GLY A 237 23.37 12.28 -1.39
CA GLY A 237 24.63 11.64 -1.02
C GLY A 237 25.14 12.05 0.37
N ASP A 238 24.62 13.15 0.92
CA ASP A 238 24.78 13.59 2.32
C ASP A 238 23.78 12.77 3.14
N PHE A 239 24.22 11.56 3.50
CA PHE A 239 23.44 10.54 4.20
C PHE A 239 23.32 10.86 5.68
N ASN A 240 24.39 11.42 6.27
CA ASN A 240 24.42 11.75 7.69
C ASN A 240 23.77 13.12 8.02
N GLY A 241 23.52 13.94 6.99
CA GLY A 241 22.84 15.23 7.08
C GLY A 241 23.72 16.36 7.62
N ASP A 242 25.05 16.25 7.52
CA ASP A 242 25.99 17.24 8.05
C ASP A 242 26.29 18.40 7.07
N GLY A 243 25.74 18.33 5.86
CA GLY A 243 25.87 19.35 4.83
C GLY A 243 27.05 19.14 3.89
N PHE A 244 27.79 18.04 4.01
CA PHE A 244 28.87 17.64 3.12
C PHE A 244 28.63 16.22 2.60
N VAL A 245 29.04 15.95 1.36
CA VAL A 245 29.08 14.58 0.81
C VAL A 245 30.51 14.10 0.91
N ASP A 246 30.82 13.27 1.89
CA ASP A 246 32.17 12.75 2.13
C ASP A 246 32.20 11.33 2.71
N PHE A 247 33.37 10.85 3.11
CA PHE A 247 33.53 9.48 3.59
C PHE A 247 32.65 9.13 4.80
N PHE A 248 32.24 10.11 5.61
CA PHE A 248 31.35 9.88 6.74
C PHE A 248 29.92 9.51 6.32
N ASP A 249 29.48 9.91 5.13
CA ASP A 249 28.19 9.46 4.57
C ASP A 249 28.25 8.01 4.12
N LEU A 250 29.35 7.62 3.49
CA LEU A 250 29.57 6.22 3.10
C LEU A 250 29.65 5.31 4.33
N ASP A 251 30.37 5.71 5.39
CA ASP A 251 30.45 4.96 6.64
C ASP A 251 29.08 4.88 7.35
N ALA A 252 28.33 5.98 7.37
CA ALA A 252 26.98 6.02 7.94
C ALA A 252 25.99 5.14 7.14
N PHE A 253 26.05 5.19 5.80
CA PHE A 253 25.24 4.33 4.95
C PHE A 253 25.59 2.86 5.15
N VAL A 254 26.87 2.48 5.09
CA VAL A 254 27.29 1.07 5.29
C VAL A 254 26.87 0.58 6.67
N SER A 255 27.01 1.41 7.71
CA SER A 255 26.55 1.07 9.07
C SER A 255 25.04 0.84 9.12
N ALA A 256 24.25 1.69 8.46
CA ALA A 256 22.79 1.53 8.38
C ALA A 256 22.40 0.32 7.52
N PHE A 257 23.12 0.07 6.43
CA PHE A 257 22.90 -1.03 5.51
C PHE A 257 23.19 -2.40 6.14
N GLU A 258 24.30 -2.52 6.88
CA GLU A 258 24.65 -3.75 7.61
C GLU A 258 23.74 -4.00 8.82
N ALA A 259 23.20 -2.93 9.42
CA ALA A 259 22.22 -3.03 10.49
C ALA A 259 20.80 -3.37 9.98
N GLY A 260 20.50 -3.04 8.72
CA GLY A 260 19.18 -3.14 8.12
C GLY A 260 18.20 -2.08 8.62
N CYS A 261 16.91 -2.35 8.40
CA CYS A 261 15.79 -1.73 9.11
C CYS A 261 15.27 -2.71 10.18
#